data_AF-A0A847EL73-F1
#
_entry.id   AF-A0A847EL73-F1
#
_cell.length_a   1.000
_cell.length_b   1.000
_cell.length_c   1.000
_cell.angle_alpha   90.00
_cell.angle_beta   90.00
_cell.angle_gamma   90.00
#
_symmetry.space_group_name_H-M   'P 1'
#
loop_
_entity.id
_entity.type
_entity.pdbx_description
1 polymer ?
#
loop_
_entity_poly.entity_id
_entity_poly.type
_entity_poly.pdbx_seq_one_letter_code
_entity_poly.pdbx_strand_id
1 'polypeptide(L)'
;MKRVFILALHEVKLFFQDKADLAFGILLPVVMFGLMYFGFSSDTVFNGTAAVVNNDENGAYAADLLDRLDKNSAVTVKLYSEEDAVRLLERSDLTMVIFIPEEFSDKCAAGQPAELVIRQRGNGSQEGQIVAGIVNGIISDINLELQALDVVSSNLGETGIDRAVIETTVQKYVGIENSSPSVAVTERSVGSRPDMVFQFLPGVVNMFVLFSISMSARVIIEEKKRGTLERLLT
;
A
#
# COMPACT_ATOMS: atom_id res chain seq x y z
N MET A 1 -56.78 -15.31 5.51
CA MET A 1 -55.88 -15.05 6.66
C MET A 1 -55.14 -16.31 7.13
N LYS A 2 -55.79 -17.30 7.77
CA LYS A 2 -55.10 -18.51 8.28
C LYS A 2 -54.33 -19.31 7.21
N ARG A 3 -54.90 -19.48 6.02
CA ARG A 3 -54.26 -20.23 4.91
C ARG A 3 -52.97 -19.58 4.40
N VAL A 4 -52.96 -18.25 4.29
CA VAL A 4 -51.78 -17.46 3.87
C VAL A 4 -50.65 -17.62 4.87
N PHE A 5 -50.95 -17.55 6.17
CA PHE A 5 -49.94 -17.73 7.21
C PHE A 5 -49.35 -19.14 7.22
N ILE A 6 -50.18 -20.17 7.01
CA ILE A 6 -49.72 -21.57 6.93
C ILE A 6 -48.81 -21.77 5.71
N LEU A 7 -49.14 -21.17 4.57
CA LEU A 7 -48.30 -21.20 3.37
C LEU A 7 -46.98 -20.47 3.59
N ALA A 8 -47.00 -19.26 4.17
CA ALA A 8 -45.76 -18.55 4.51
C ALA A 8 -44.87 -19.35 5.47
N LEU A 9 -45.45 -20.02 6.47
CA LEU A 9 -44.71 -20.87 7.40
C LEU A 9 -44.13 -22.11 6.70
N HIS A 10 -44.85 -22.66 5.72
CA HIS A 10 -44.39 -23.76 4.89
C HIS A 10 -43.22 -23.35 3.99
N GLU A 11 -43.30 -22.16 3.39
CA GLU A 11 -42.24 -21.58 2.55
C GLU A 11 -40.95 -21.36 3.35
N VAL A 12 -41.06 -20.78 4.54
CA VAL A 12 -39.91 -20.60 5.45
C VAL A 12 -39.30 -21.96 5.81
N LYS A 13 -40.14 -22.97 6.08
CA LYS A 13 -39.66 -24.32 6.39
C LYS A 13 -38.95 -24.97 5.20
N LEU A 14 -39.46 -24.78 3.98
CA LEU A 14 -38.83 -25.25 2.74
C LEU A 14 -37.47 -24.57 2.54
N PHE A 15 -37.40 -23.26 2.72
CA PHE A 15 -36.15 -22.50 2.62
C PHE A 15 -35.06 -23.02 3.58
N PHE A 16 -35.42 -23.34 4.83
CA PHE A 16 -34.47 -23.93 5.79
C PHE A 16 -34.13 -25.40 5.51
N GLN A 17 -34.95 -26.11 4.73
CA GLN A 17 -34.71 -27.50 4.35
C GLN A 17 -33.87 -27.62 3.08
N ASP A 18 -33.99 -26.66 2.16
CA ASP A 18 -33.17 -26.60 0.96
C ASP A 18 -31.77 -26.08 1.32
N LYS A 19 -30.81 -27.01 1.32
CA LYS A 19 -29.42 -26.71 1.65
C LYS A 19 -28.79 -25.74 0.65
N ALA A 20 -29.24 -25.72 -0.61
CA ALA A 20 -28.72 -24.81 -1.61
C ALA A 20 -29.23 -23.39 -1.34
N ASP A 21 -30.52 -23.21 -1.12
CA ASP A 21 -31.10 -21.88 -0.85
C ASP A 21 -30.56 -21.29 0.46
N LEU A 22 -30.41 -22.11 1.50
CA LEU A 22 -29.79 -21.68 2.76
C LEU A 22 -28.31 -21.31 2.55
N ALA A 23 -27.58 -22.10 1.75
CA ALA A 23 -26.17 -21.83 1.47
C ALA A 23 -25.98 -20.53 0.68
N PHE A 24 -26.76 -20.30 -0.38
CA PHE A 24 -26.64 -19.10 -1.20
C PHE A 24 -27.27 -17.85 -0.56
N GLY A 25 -28.38 -18.01 0.15
CA GLY A 25 -29.15 -16.91 0.73
C GLY A 25 -28.59 -16.36 2.04
N ILE A 26 -27.95 -17.20 2.86
CA ILE A 26 -27.46 -16.81 4.20
C ILE A 26 -25.98 -17.15 4.38
N LEU A 27 -25.57 -18.38 4.11
CA LEU A 27 -24.21 -18.83 4.42
C LEU A 27 -23.14 -18.07 3.61
N LEU A 28 -23.32 -17.94 2.30
CA LEU A 28 -22.40 -17.25 1.41
C LEU A 28 -22.21 -15.77 1.82
N PRO A 29 -23.26 -14.98 2.09
CA PRO A 29 -23.13 -13.63 2.65
C PRO A 29 -22.29 -13.56 3.93
N VAL A 30 -22.57 -14.44 4.90
CA VAL A 30 -21.89 -14.45 6.19
C VAL A 30 -20.43 -14.84 6.04
N VAL A 31 -20.13 -15.81 5.19
CA VAL A 31 -18.75 -16.22 4.88
C VAL A 31 -17.99 -15.10 4.18
N MET A 32 -18.60 -14.46 3.17
CA MET A 32 -18.00 -13.32 2.47
C MET A 32 -17.74 -12.16 3.43
N PHE A 33 -18.68 -11.87 4.33
CA PHE A 33 -18.50 -10.85 5.35
C PHE A 33 -17.36 -11.20 6.31
N GLY A 34 -17.29 -12.44 6.77
CA GLY A 34 -16.19 -12.92 7.61
C GLY A 34 -14.84 -12.81 6.90
N LEU A 35 -14.75 -13.24 5.64
CA LEU A 35 -13.52 -13.14 4.85
C LEU A 35 -13.08 -11.69 4.64
N MET A 36 -14.02 -10.79 4.35
CA MET A 36 -13.71 -9.35 4.26
C MET A 36 -13.26 -8.80 5.61
N TYR A 37 -13.98 -9.11 6.69
CA TYR A 37 -13.62 -8.65 8.04
C TYR A 37 -12.21 -9.09 8.42
N PHE A 38 -11.91 -10.38 8.32
CA PHE A 38 -10.57 -10.90 8.63
C PHE A 38 -9.49 -10.41 7.66
N GLY A 39 -9.81 -10.24 6.36
CA GLY A 39 -8.86 -9.78 5.35
C GLY A 39 -8.50 -8.30 5.47
N PHE A 40 -9.41 -7.46 5.98
CA PHE A 40 -9.21 -6.01 6.09
C PHE A 40 -8.99 -5.52 7.53
N SER A 41 -9.21 -6.36 8.56
CA SER A 41 -9.06 -5.99 9.97
C SER A 41 -7.59 -5.88 10.43
N SER A 42 -6.62 -6.36 9.66
CA SER A 42 -5.21 -6.16 9.98
C SER A 42 -4.80 -4.73 9.62
N ASP A 43 -4.17 -4.00 10.55
CA ASP A 43 -3.35 -2.83 10.26
C ASP A 43 -2.31 -3.24 9.21
N THR A 44 -2.62 -3.00 7.94
CA THR A 44 -1.72 -3.33 6.83
C THR A 44 -0.62 -2.28 6.82
N VAL A 45 0.38 -2.47 7.69
CA VAL A 45 1.67 -1.83 7.50
C VAL A 45 2.14 -2.28 6.12
N PHE A 46 2.21 -1.33 5.18
CA PHE A 46 2.73 -1.60 3.85
C PHE A 46 4.10 -2.25 4.00
N ASN A 47 4.33 -3.38 3.33
CA ASN A 47 5.62 -4.06 3.32
C ASN A 47 5.97 -4.36 1.86
N GLY A 48 6.63 -3.38 1.23
CA GLY A 48 7.05 -3.46 -0.16
C GLY A 48 8.45 -4.03 -0.31
N THR A 49 8.74 -4.71 -1.41
CA THR A 49 10.12 -5.12 -1.73
C THR A 49 10.78 -4.10 -2.65
N ALA A 50 11.89 -3.51 -2.21
CA ALA A 50 12.76 -2.68 -3.06
C ALA A 50 13.84 -3.56 -3.70
N ALA A 51 13.72 -3.84 -5.00
CA ALA A 51 14.80 -4.46 -5.76
C ALA A 51 15.84 -3.40 -6.13
N VAL A 52 17.07 -3.57 -5.65
CA VAL A 52 18.16 -2.62 -5.84
C VAL A 52 19.35 -3.30 -6.52
N VAL A 53 19.95 -2.61 -7.48
CA VAL A 53 21.23 -2.95 -8.07
C VAL A 53 22.20 -1.86 -7.64
N ASN A 54 23.24 -2.25 -6.89
CA ASN A 54 24.27 -1.33 -6.44
C ASN A 54 25.54 -1.51 -7.27
N ASN A 55 25.80 -0.59 -8.20
CA ASN A 55 27.06 -0.57 -8.95
C ASN A 55 28.13 0.28 -8.24
N ASP A 56 27.80 0.94 -7.13
CA ASP A 56 28.71 1.73 -6.28
C ASP A 56 28.93 1.00 -4.94
N GLU A 57 29.51 -0.20 -5.01
CA GLU A 57 29.65 -1.09 -3.85
C GLU A 57 30.53 -0.52 -2.72
N ASN A 58 31.49 0.34 -3.07
CA ASN A 58 32.41 0.96 -2.11
C ASN A 58 32.02 2.40 -1.73
N GLY A 59 30.91 2.89 -2.26
CA GLY A 59 30.45 4.26 -2.06
C GLY A 59 29.80 4.48 -0.69
N ALA A 60 30.25 5.52 0.02
CA ALA A 60 29.70 5.87 1.33
C ALA A 60 28.23 6.32 1.25
N TYR A 61 27.84 7.08 0.21
CA TYR A 61 26.46 7.55 0.04
C TYR A 61 25.54 6.44 -0.46
N ALA A 62 26.05 5.53 -1.29
CA ALA A 62 25.31 4.34 -1.71
C ALA A 62 25.00 3.44 -0.49
N ALA A 63 25.97 3.23 0.39
CA ALA A 63 25.79 2.49 1.63
C ALA A 63 24.79 3.18 2.60
N ASP A 64 24.88 4.51 2.75
CA ASP A 64 23.93 5.28 3.59
C ASP A 64 22.49 5.20 3.05
N LEU A 65 22.29 5.29 1.73
CA LEU A 65 20.98 5.11 1.10
C LEU A 65 20.39 3.73 1.40
N LEU A 66 21.19 2.67 1.27
CA LEU A 66 20.77 1.30 1.56
C LEU A 66 20.42 1.10 3.04
N ASP A 67 21.22 1.66 3.96
CA ASP A 67 20.97 1.59 5.41
C ASP A 67 19.70 2.35 5.81
N ARG A 68 19.46 3.54 5.23
CA ARG A 68 18.20 4.29 5.46
C ARG A 68 16.98 3.55 4.91
N LEU A 69 17.11 2.87 3.78
CA LEU A 69 16.05 2.03 3.22
C LEU A 69 15.77 0.79 4.10
N ASP A 70 16.81 0.12 4.60
CA ASP A 70 16.67 -1.08 5.44
C ASP A 70 16.11 -0.76 6.84
N LYS A 71 16.39 0.44 7.38
CA LYS A 71 15.77 0.96 8.61
C LYS A 71 14.29 1.32 8.45
N ASN A 72 13.81 1.49 7.22
CA ASN A 72 12.40 1.81 6.97
C ASN A 72 11.55 0.54 7.07
N SER A 73 10.73 0.42 8.11
CA SER A 73 9.88 -0.76 8.34
C SER A 73 8.89 -1.08 7.22
N ALA A 74 8.65 -0.13 6.30
CA ALA A 74 7.71 -0.30 5.20
C ALA A 74 8.34 -0.93 3.94
N VAL A 75 9.67 -1.07 3.89
CA VAL A 75 10.41 -1.56 2.72
C VAL A 75 11.43 -2.62 3.13
N THR A 76 11.43 -3.74 2.41
CA THR A 76 12.50 -4.73 2.49
C THR A 76 13.43 -4.58 1.29
N VAL A 77 14.72 -4.31 1.53
CA VAL A 77 15.71 -4.16 0.46
C VAL A 77 16.21 -5.54 0.00
N LYS A 78 16.24 -5.77 -1.31
CA LYS A 78 16.86 -6.95 -1.92
C LYS A 78 17.84 -6.52 -3.00
N LEU A 79 19.09 -6.92 -2.82
CA LEU A 79 20.16 -6.67 -3.77
C LEU A 79 20.15 -7.72 -4.90
N TYR A 80 20.32 -7.26 -6.14
CA TYR A 80 20.43 -8.08 -7.33
C TYR A 80 21.66 -7.68 -8.13
N SER A 81 22.22 -8.63 -8.89
CA SER A 81 23.16 -8.28 -9.96
C SER A 81 22.40 -7.53 -11.07
N GLU A 82 23.08 -6.64 -11.81
CA GLU A 82 22.47 -5.93 -12.94
C GLU A 82 21.85 -6.90 -13.96
N GLU A 83 22.57 -7.98 -14.28
CA GLU A 83 22.10 -9.00 -15.21
C GLU A 83 20.85 -9.74 -14.72
N ASP A 84 20.82 -10.11 -13.43
CA ASP A 84 19.66 -10.76 -12.83
C ASP A 84 18.46 -9.83 -12.79
N ALA A 85 18.66 -8.57 -12.38
CA ALA A 85 17.59 -7.62 -12.24
C ALA A 85 16.94 -7.30 -13.58
N VAL A 86 17.74 -7.14 -14.64
CA VAL A 86 17.24 -6.95 -16.01
C VAL A 86 16.47 -8.18 -16.49
N ARG A 87 17.01 -9.39 -16.31
CA ARG A 87 16.31 -10.64 -16.68
C ARG A 87 14.97 -10.80 -15.95
N LEU A 88 14.93 -10.50 -14.66
CA LEU A 88 13.72 -10.60 -13.84
C LEU A 88 12.69 -9.53 -14.20
N LEU A 89 13.13 -8.32 -14.56
CA LEU A 89 12.26 -7.26 -15.06
C LEU A 89 11.62 -7.66 -16.40
N GLU A 90 12.39 -8.25 -17.32
CA GLU A 90 11.88 -8.76 -18.61
C GLU A 90 10.88 -9.91 -18.43
N ARG A 91 11.14 -10.81 -17.48
CA ARG A 91 10.27 -11.95 -17.16
C ARG A 91 9.00 -11.61 -16.40
N SER A 92 8.84 -10.35 -15.98
CA SER A 92 7.71 -9.89 -15.14
C SER A 92 7.80 -10.35 -13.68
N ASP A 93 8.92 -10.91 -13.26
CA ASP A 93 9.13 -11.34 -11.88
C ASP A 93 9.41 -10.14 -10.96
N LEU A 94 9.97 -9.05 -11.53
CA LEU A 94 10.11 -7.74 -10.89
C LEU A 94 9.35 -6.68 -11.68
N THR A 95 8.64 -5.79 -10.98
CA THR A 95 7.91 -4.68 -11.62
C THR A 95 8.70 -3.38 -11.65
N MET A 96 9.68 -3.23 -10.76
CA MET A 96 10.53 -2.06 -10.61
C MET A 96 11.89 -2.47 -10.04
N VAL A 97 12.96 -1.82 -10.51
CA VAL A 97 14.32 -1.97 -10.00
C VAL A 97 14.97 -0.59 -9.91
N ILE A 98 15.68 -0.34 -8.81
CA ILE A 98 16.44 0.89 -8.55
C ILE A 98 17.92 0.59 -8.85
N PHE A 99 18.53 1.37 -9.71
CA PHE A 99 19.95 1.25 -10.05
C PHE A 99 20.72 2.44 -9.45
N ILE A 100 21.72 2.11 -8.64
CA ILE A 100 22.70 3.06 -8.10
C ILE A 100 23.93 2.99 -9.01
N PRO A 101 24.24 4.05 -9.78
CA PRO A 101 25.39 4.05 -10.69
C PRO A 101 26.73 4.12 -9.92
N GLU A 102 27.81 3.62 -10.51
CA GLU A 102 29.16 3.54 -9.90
C GLU A 102 29.70 4.89 -9.40
N GLU A 103 29.39 5.99 -10.09
CA GLU A 103 29.85 7.34 -9.72
C GLU A 103 28.90 8.07 -8.75
N PHE A 104 27.91 7.38 -8.15
CA PHE A 104 26.89 8.00 -7.32
C PHE A 104 27.50 8.70 -6.10
N SER A 105 28.28 7.98 -5.29
CA SER A 105 28.89 8.54 -4.08
C SER A 105 29.92 9.61 -4.40
N ASP A 106 30.69 9.44 -5.47
CA ASP A 106 31.69 10.43 -5.90
C ASP A 106 31.03 11.75 -6.32
N LYS A 107 29.92 11.69 -7.06
CA LYS A 107 29.14 12.89 -7.44
C LYS A 107 28.53 13.57 -6.22
N CYS A 108 27.96 12.81 -5.29
CA CYS A 108 27.45 13.34 -4.03
C CYS A 108 28.54 14.04 -3.22
N ALA A 109 29.72 13.41 -3.07
CA ALA A 109 30.86 13.99 -2.35
C ALA A 109 31.40 15.27 -3.02
N ALA A 110 31.39 15.29 -4.36
CA ALA A 110 31.82 16.44 -5.16
C ALA A 110 30.79 17.58 -5.22
N GLY A 111 29.60 17.43 -4.63
CA GLY A 111 28.50 18.40 -4.74
C GLY A 111 27.93 18.50 -6.16
N GLN A 112 28.15 17.47 -6.99
CA GLN A 112 27.62 17.39 -8.35
C GLN A 112 26.27 16.68 -8.36
N PRO A 113 25.40 16.96 -9.35
CA PRO A 113 24.14 16.22 -9.49
C PRO A 113 24.39 14.72 -9.68
N ALA A 114 23.94 13.92 -8.72
CA ALA A 114 23.92 12.47 -8.79
C ALA A 114 22.49 12.00 -9.16
N GLU A 115 22.39 11.00 -10.01
CA GLU A 115 21.11 10.47 -10.48
C GLU A 115 20.98 9.00 -10.11
N LEU A 116 19.80 8.62 -9.60
CA LEU A 116 19.40 7.22 -9.49
C LEU A 116 18.51 6.85 -10.68
N VAL A 117 18.70 5.65 -11.22
CA VAL A 117 17.91 5.19 -12.37
C VAL A 117 16.88 4.19 -11.89
N ILE A 118 15.61 4.56 -11.96
CA ILE A 118 14.50 3.64 -11.69
C ILE A 118 14.03 3.06 -13.02
N ARG A 119 14.17 1.74 -13.20
CA ARG A 119 13.57 1.03 -14.33
C ARG A 119 12.32 0.32 -13.86
N GLN A 120 11.22 0.54 -14.57
CA GLN A 120 9.93 -0.04 -14.23
C GLN A 120 9.23 -0.58 -15.46
N ARG A 121 8.45 -1.65 -15.27
CA ARG A 121 7.63 -2.23 -16.33
C ARG A 121 6.21 -1.65 -16.26
N GLY A 122 5.74 -1.10 -17.38
CA GLY A 122 4.47 -0.36 -17.42
C GLY A 122 4.51 0.81 -16.44
N ASN A 123 3.53 0.88 -15.55
CA ASN A 123 3.41 1.94 -14.53
C ASN A 123 4.00 1.56 -13.16
N GLY A 124 4.83 0.50 -13.08
CA GLY A 124 5.62 0.18 -11.88
C GLY A 124 4.88 -0.51 -10.73
N SER A 125 3.60 -0.88 -10.89
CA SER A 125 2.67 -1.35 -9.84
C SER A 125 2.41 -0.31 -8.73
N GLN A 126 1.30 -0.46 -8.01
CA GLN A 126 1.01 0.38 -6.85
C GLN A 126 2.08 0.26 -5.76
N GLU A 127 2.60 -0.95 -5.54
CA GLU A 127 3.69 -1.21 -4.60
C GLU A 127 4.97 -0.47 -5.01
N GLY A 128 5.39 -0.58 -6.27
CA GLY A 128 6.58 0.11 -6.75
C GLY A 128 6.47 1.64 -6.72
N GLN A 129 5.28 2.20 -6.94
CA GLN A 129 5.06 3.65 -6.78
C GLN A 129 5.23 4.11 -5.32
N ILE A 130 4.77 3.31 -4.35
CA ILE A 130 4.96 3.60 -2.92
C ILE A 130 6.45 3.49 -2.58
N VAL A 131 7.14 2.44 -3.04
CA VAL A 131 8.60 2.28 -2.85
C VAL A 131 9.36 3.46 -3.46
N ALA A 132 9.03 3.88 -4.69
CA ALA A 132 9.63 5.04 -5.33
C ALA A 132 9.41 6.32 -4.52
N GLY A 133 8.22 6.50 -3.93
CA GLY A 133 7.93 7.62 -3.04
C GLY A 133 8.82 7.62 -1.79
N ILE A 134 9.01 6.46 -1.16
CA ILE A 134 9.88 6.30 0.01
C ILE A 134 11.33 6.60 -0.35
N VAL A 135 11.82 6.06 -1.47
CA VAL A 135 13.17 6.31 -1.97
C VAL A 135 13.38 7.80 -2.25
N ASN A 136 12.43 8.46 -2.91
CA ASN A 136 12.48 9.91 -3.14
C ASN A 136 12.50 10.73 -1.85
N GLY A 137 11.76 10.29 -0.82
CA GLY A 137 11.80 10.92 0.51
C GLY A 137 13.20 10.86 1.12
N ILE A 138 13.82 9.67 1.10
CA ILE A 138 15.19 9.47 1.62
C ILE A 138 16.22 10.29 0.83
N ILE A 139 16.11 10.33 -0.51
CA ILE A 139 16.97 11.17 -1.35
C ILE A 139 16.79 12.65 -1.02
N SER A 140 15.55 13.09 -0.76
CA SER A 140 15.28 14.48 -0.38
C SER A 140 16.00 14.85 0.92
N ASP A 141 16.05 13.95 1.90
CA ASP A 141 16.77 14.15 3.15
C ASP A 141 18.29 14.22 2.92
N ILE A 142 18.84 13.31 2.10
CA ILE A 142 20.26 13.33 1.71
C ILE A 142 20.61 14.63 0.97
N ASN A 143 19.75 15.08 0.05
CA ASN A 143 19.96 16.34 -0.68
C ASN A 143 19.98 17.55 0.25
N LEU A 144 19.13 17.57 1.28
CA LEU A 144 19.12 18.64 2.28
C LEU A 144 20.40 18.65 3.11
N GLU A 145 20.93 17.48 3.49
CA GLU A 145 22.22 17.34 4.16
C GLU A 145 23.38 17.84 3.28
N LEU A 146 23.42 17.42 2.00
CA LEU A 146 24.43 17.85 1.03
C LEU A 146 24.37 19.36 0.76
N GLN A 147 23.17 19.92 0.62
CA GLN A 147 22.98 21.36 0.40
C GLN A 147 23.40 22.17 1.63
N ALA A 148 23.07 21.71 2.84
CA ALA A 148 23.53 22.35 4.06
C ALA A 148 25.06 22.35 4.16
N LEU A 149 25.70 21.24 3.76
CA LEU A 149 27.15 21.13 3.72
C LEU A 149 27.78 22.10 2.70
N ASP A 150 27.23 22.18 1.49
CA ASP A 150 27.73 23.08 0.44
C ASP A 150 27.60 24.56 0.86
N VAL A 151 26.46 24.94 1.45
CA VAL A 151 26.24 26.30 1.97
C VAL A 151 27.21 26.63 3.10
N VAL A 152 27.43 25.73 4.06
CA VAL A 152 28.33 26.01 5.18
C VAL A 152 29.79 26.03 4.71
N SER A 153 30.20 25.10 3.84
CA SER A 153 31.57 25.04 3.33
C SER A 153 31.92 26.23 2.44
N SER A 154 31.00 26.71 1.60
CA SER A 154 31.21 27.91 0.77
C SER A 154 31.34 29.19 1.62
N ASN A 155 30.60 29.31 2.72
CA ASN A 155 30.71 30.45 3.65
C ASN A 155 31.97 30.38 4.53
N LEU A 156 32.50 29.19 4.80
CA LEU A 156 33.67 28.98 5.67
C LEU A 156 34.98 28.83 4.89
N GLY A 157 34.94 28.78 3.55
CA GLY A 157 36.10 28.52 2.69
C GLY A 157 37.30 29.46 2.90
N GLU A 158 37.08 30.67 3.44
CA GLU A 158 38.16 31.62 3.75
C GLU A 158 38.76 31.45 5.16
N THR A 159 38.14 30.67 6.04
CA THR A 159 38.54 30.56 7.46
C THR A 159 39.56 29.47 7.77
N GLY A 160 39.96 28.66 6.78
CA GLY A 160 40.97 27.60 6.96
C GLY A 160 40.53 26.45 7.87
N ILE A 161 39.23 26.29 8.10
CA ILE A 161 38.65 25.20 8.88
C ILE A 161 38.65 23.93 8.02
N ASP A 162 39.06 22.81 8.60
CA ASP A 162 39.07 21.52 7.92
C ASP A 162 37.66 21.08 7.54
N ARG A 163 37.49 20.60 6.30
CA ARG A 163 36.22 20.16 5.72
C ARG A 163 35.60 19.03 6.54
N ALA A 164 36.42 18.14 7.10
CA ALA A 164 35.94 17.04 7.95
C ALA A 164 35.23 17.54 9.22
N VAL A 165 35.67 18.67 9.79
CA VAL A 165 35.03 19.30 10.96
C VAL A 165 33.71 19.94 10.57
N ILE A 166 33.65 20.54 9.39
CA ILE A 166 32.41 21.11 8.83
C ILE A 166 31.39 20.00 8.60
N GLU A 167 31.79 18.90 7.94
CA GLU A 167 30.93 17.73 7.68
C GLU A 167 30.34 17.16 8.97
N THR A 168 31.19 16.90 9.97
CA THR A 168 30.74 16.36 11.27
C THR A 168 29.75 17.31 11.96
N THR A 169 30.00 18.62 11.88
CA THR A 169 29.15 19.63 12.51
C THR A 169 27.81 19.72 11.80
N VAL A 170 27.81 19.80 10.46
CA VAL A 170 26.59 19.85 9.65
C VAL A 170 25.75 18.61 9.87
N GLN A 171 26.34 17.41 9.80
CA GLN A 171 25.64 16.15 10.08
C GLN A 171 25.00 16.15 11.47
N LYS A 172 25.70 16.66 12.48
CA LYS A 172 25.14 16.76 13.84
C LYS A 172 23.93 17.69 13.89
N TYR A 173 23.99 18.88 13.30
CA TYR A 173 22.89 19.84 13.33
C TYR A 173 21.71 19.42 12.48
N VAL A 174 21.94 18.83 11.30
CA VAL A 174 20.87 18.29 10.46
C VAL A 174 20.22 17.06 11.12
N GLY A 175 21.00 16.19 11.77
CA GLY A 175 20.46 15.08 12.55
C GLY A 175 19.58 15.53 13.73
N ILE A 176 19.92 16.65 14.37
CA ILE A 176 19.08 17.27 15.40
C ILE A 176 17.79 17.83 14.80
N GLU A 177 17.86 18.53 13.67
CA GLU A 177 16.69 19.06 12.97
C GLU A 177 15.76 17.93 12.52
N ASN A 178 16.29 16.82 12.03
CA ASN A 178 15.49 15.63 11.67
C ASN A 178 14.82 14.98 12.90
N SER A 179 15.48 15.01 14.07
CA SER A 179 14.95 14.44 15.32
C SER A 179 13.97 15.37 16.04
N SER A 180 14.06 16.68 15.81
CA SER A 180 13.26 17.72 16.46
C SER A 180 13.09 18.90 15.50
N PRO A 181 12.23 18.76 14.49
CA PRO A 181 12.11 19.77 13.44
C PRO A 181 11.55 21.06 13.99
N SER A 182 12.11 22.18 13.53
CA SER A 182 11.65 23.53 13.85
C SER A 182 10.21 23.76 13.39
N VAL A 183 9.76 23.01 12.37
CA VAL A 183 8.38 22.98 11.89
C VAL A 183 7.90 21.53 11.88
N ALA A 184 7.12 21.15 12.90
CA ALA A 184 6.51 19.82 12.99
C ALA A 184 5.09 19.82 12.41
N VAL A 185 4.81 18.92 11.47
CA VAL A 185 3.45 18.62 11.03
C VAL A 185 2.80 17.76 12.12
N THR A 186 1.87 18.34 12.88
CA THR A 186 1.05 17.57 13.81
C THR A 186 -0.18 17.06 13.08
N GLU A 187 -0.17 15.81 12.63
CA GLU A 187 -1.39 15.16 12.18
C GLU A 187 -2.32 14.92 13.38
N ARG A 188 -3.37 15.73 13.48
CA ARG A 188 -4.54 15.37 14.29
C ARG A 188 -5.50 14.59 13.41
N SER A 189 -5.51 13.27 13.56
CA SER A 189 -6.60 12.44 13.05
C SER A 189 -7.90 12.86 13.73
N VAL A 190 -8.71 13.67 13.04
CA VAL A 190 -10.06 14.00 13.51
C VAL A 190 -10.97 12.83 13.14
N GLY A 191 -11.28 12.01 14.12
CA GLY A 191 -11.97 10.73 13.94
C GLY A 191 -11.00 9.54 13.92
N SER A 192 -11.52 8.35 14.23
CA SER A 192 -10.77 7.10 14.08
C SER A 192 -10.41 6.88 12.60
N ARG A 193 -9.26 6.28 12.31
CA ARG A 193 -8.98 5.75 10.96
C ARG A 193 -10.22 5.00 10.47
N PRO A 194 -10.74 5.27 9.27
CA PRO A 194 -11.87 4.51 8.75
C PRO A 194 -11.44 3.05 8.72
N ASP A 195 -12.04 2.23 9.59
CA ASP A 195 -11.91 0.79 9.49
C ASP A 195 -12.37 0.43 8.08
N MET A 196 -11.51 -0.21 7.30
CA MET A 196 -11.84 -0.59 5.93
C MET A 196 -13.16 -1.38 5.90
N VAL A 197 -13.45 -2.17 6.93
CA VAL A 197 -14.74 -2.88 7.06
C VAL A 197 -15.89 -1.89 7.12
N PHE A 198 -15.84 -0.86 7.98
CA PHE A 198 -16.92 0.13 8.09
C PHE A 198 -17.03 1.01 6.84
N GLN A 199 -15.94 1.23 6.12
CA GLN A 199 -15.96 1.96 4.85
C GLN A 199 -16.68 1.19 3.75
N PHE A 200 -16.47 -0.12 3.64
CA PHE A 200 -17.12 -0.96 2.62
C PHE A 200 -18.49 -1.52 3.04
N LEU A 201 -18.81 -1.51 4.34
CA LEU A 201 -20.04 -2.06 4.90
C LEU A 201 -21.31 -1.57 4.18
N PRO A 202 -21.52 -0.26 3.90
CA PRO A 202 -22.72 0.20 3.22
C PRO A 202 -22.87 -0.39 1.81
N GLY A 203 -21.77 -0.54 1.08
CA GLY A 203 -21.77 -1.14 -0.26
C GLY A 203 -22.13 -2.63 -0.24
N VAL A 204 -21.54 -3.37 0.70
CA VAL A 204 -21.82 -4.79 0.91
C VAL A 204 -23.28 -5.00 1.33
N VAL A 205 -23.80 -4.21 2.26
CA VAL A 205 -25.22 -4.25 2.67
C VAL A 205 -26.13 -3.97 1.47
N ASN A 206 -25.82 -2.96 0.66
CA ASN A 206 -26.61 -2.64 -0.52
C ASN A 206 -26.61 -3.79 -1.54
N MET A 207 -25.46 -4.44 -1.76
CA MET A 207 -25.36 -5.60 -2.64
C MET A 207 -26.26 -6.75 -2.16
N PHE A 208 -26.29 -7.05 -0.86
CA PHE A 208 -27.16 -8.09 -0.31
C PHE A 208 -28.64 -7.73 -0.34
N VAL A 209 -28.99 -6.46 -0.15
CA VAL A 209 -30.37 -5.99 -0.33
C VAL A 209 -30.81 -6.21 -1.77
N LEU A 210 -30.01 -5.80 -2.75
CA LEU A 210 -30.30 -6.01 -4.17
C LEU A 210 -30.39 -7.50 -4.54
N PHE A 211 -29.48 -8.32 -4.02
CA PHE A 211 -29.51 -9.77 -4.20
C PHE A 211 -30.78 -10.40 -3.64
N SER A 212 -31.18 -10.01 -2.42
CA SER A 212 -32.41 -10.49 -1.77
C SER A 212 -33.66 -10.10 -2.55
N ILE A 213 -33.72 -8.88 -3.06
CA ILE A 213 -34.81 -8.40 -3.92
C ILE A 213 -34.85 -9.22 -5.22
N SER A 214 -33.69 -9.49 -5.83
CA SER A 214 -33.61 -10.27 -7.07
C SER A 214 -34.10 -11.72 -6.89
N MET A 215 -33.68 -12.39 -5.81
CA MET A 215 -34.19 -13.72 -5.48
C MET A 215 -35.70 -13.71 -5.20
N SER A 216 -36.18 -12.76 -4.40
CA SER A 216 -37.60 -12.64 -4.09
C SER A 216 -38.44 -12.40 -5.35
N ALA A 217 -37.96 -11.55 -6.26
CA ALA A 217 -38.61 -11.30 -7.53
C ALA A 217 -38.67 -12.58 -8.40
N ARG A 218 -37.61 -13.39 -8.42
CA ARG A 218 -37.61 -14.69 -9.10
C ARG A 218 -38.68 -15.63 -8.55
N VAL A 219 -38.75 -15.77 -7.23
CA VAL A 219 -39.74 -16.64 -6.56
C VAL A 219 -41.17 -16.20 -6.93
N ILE A 220 -41.47 -14.91 -6.83
CA ILE A 220 -42.80 -14.38 -7.18
C ILE A 220 -43.14 -14.65 -8.66
N ILE A 221 -42.19 -14.45 -9.58
CA ILE A 221 -42.39 -14.74 -11.00
C ILE A 221 -42.61 -16.23 -11.24
N GLU A 222 -41.90 -17.09 -10.53
CA GLU A 222 -42.02 -18.53 -10.65
C GLU A 222 -43.36 -19.05 -10.11
N GLU A 223 -43.81 -18.53 -8.97
CA GLU A 223 -45.14 -18.82 -8.41
C GLU A 223 -46.26 -18.37 -9.35
N LYS A 224 -46.11 -17.20 -9.98
CA LYS A 224 -47.04 -16.72 -11.01
C LYS A 224 -47.09 -17.67 -12.20
N LYS A 225 -45.95 -18.16 -12.68
CA LYS A 225 -45.89 -19.14 -13.78
C LYS A 225 -46.50 -20.50 -13.40
N ARG A 226 -46.37 -20.92 -12.15
CA ARG A 226 -46.91 -22.19 -11.64
C ARG A 226 -48.41 -22.12 -11.30
N GLY A 227 -49.03 -20.94 -11.40
CA GLY A 227 -50.45 -20.72 -11.08
C GLY A 227 -50.75 -20.81 -9.58
N THR A 228 -49.73 -20.84 -8.71
CA THR A 228 -49.91 -20.97 -7.26
C THR A 228 -50.63 -19.75 -6.68
N LEU A 229 -50.31 -18.55 -7.20
CA LEU A 229 -50.95 -17.28 -6.81
C LEU A 229 -52.44 -17.22 -7.18
N GLU A 230 -52.83 -17.81 -8.32
CA GLU A 230 -54.22 -17.83 -8.78
C GLU A 230 -55.10 -18.74 -7.92
N ARG A 231 -54.52 -19.86 -7.46
CA ARG A 231 -55.15 -20.83 -6.55
C ARG A 231 -55.29 -20.31 -5.12
N LEU A 232 -54.61 -19.22 -4.77
CA LEU A 232 -54.75 -18.55 -3.47
C LEU A 232 -55.93 -17.57 -3.43
N LEU A 233 -56.38 -17.09 -4.58
CA LEU A 233 -57.45 -16.10 -4.73
C LEU A 233 -58.84 -16.75 -4.91
N THR A 234 -58.90 -18.08 -5.04
CA THR A 234 -60.12 -18.90 -5.13
C THR A 234 -60.34 -19.73 -3.87
#